data_AF-A0A3B3YH69-F1
#
_entry.id   AF-A0A3B3YH69-F1
#
_cell.length_a   1.000
_cell.length_b   1.000
_cell.length_c   1.000
_cell.angle_alpha   90.00
_cell.angle_beta   90.00
_cell.angle_gamma   90.00
#
_symmetry.space_group_name_H-M   'P 1'
#
loop_
_entity.id
_entity.type
_entity.pdbx_description
1 polymer ?
#
loop_
_entity_poly.entity_id
_entity_poly.type
_entity_poly.pdbx_seq_one_letter_code
_entity_poly.pdbx_strand_id
1 'polypeptide(L)'
;MLYQLKTIEPAKYKCTVPDFYSENAKKSLEQTPLYNNTSDLGNWVGLRKDNEDLLRYLRNNLLMLALLAFEVTIYRHQLYFRLRNKLSPPAARIIFHDVTRQHLDIGIVSFVKYFVNYFFYKFGLETCLLLVVNVIGQRMDFYAMLHAFALIAVMHRRRRKAIAEIWSKYCFFLASMLTVQYFVCIGIPPAACKDYPWRFPNSTTGSNVIKWLYVPDFQMKPNPYFLVYDFMLLLCASLQRQIFEDENKAAVRIMAGDNVEICRDLDAASFSVHNPVPDFIHCRFLQNDGFGQKLRPKSPAVILVPLLGSH
;
A
#
# COMPACT_ATOMS: atom_id res chain seq x y z
N MET A 1 4.85 -22.25 20.92
CA MET A 1 5.61 -23.46 21.37
C MET A 1 5.04 -24.02 22.66
N LEU A 2 4.97 -23.24 23.75
CA LEU A 2 4.43 -23.70 25.04
C LEU A 2 3.02 -24.32 24.96
N TYR A 3 2.12 -23.74 24.17
CA TYR A 3 0.74 -24.23 24.00
C TYR A 3 0.62 -25.66 23.42
N GLN A 4 1.72 -26.23 22.90
CA GLN A 4 1.74 -27.60 22.35
C GLN A 4 2.00 -28.68 23.41
N LEU A 5 2.32 -28.29 24.65
CA LEU A 5 2.57 -29.25 25.73
C LEU A 5 1.35 -30.16 25.95
N LYS A 6 1.60 -31.44 26.23
CA LYS A 6 0.54 -32.43 26.49
C LYS A 6 -0.30 -32.06 27.72
N THR A 7 0.30 -31.37 28.69
CA THR A 7 -0.36 -30.90 29.92
C THR A 7 -1.40 -29.79 29.69
N ILE A 8 -1.36 -29.09 28.56
CA ILE A 8 -2.31 -28.00 28.25
C ILE A 8 -3.47 -28.58 27.43
N GLU A 9 -4.64 -28.70 28.05
CA GLU A 9 -5.88 -29.09 27.38
C GLU A 9 -6.75 -27.84 27.14
N PRO A 10 -7.07 -27.50 25.87
CA PRO A 10 -7.89 -26.33 25.57
C PRO A 10 -9.33 -26.53 26.04
N ALA A 11 -9.86 -25.56 26.79
CA ALA A 11 -11.27 -25.51 27.14
C ALA A 11 -12.12 -25.28 25.87
N LYS A 12 -12.89 -26.30 25.48
CA LYS A 12 -13.80 -26.24 24.34
C LYS A 12 -15.19 -25.82 24.79
N TYR A 13 -15.64 -24.66 24.33
CA TYR A 13 -16.98 -24.16 24.60
C TYR A 13 -17.91 -24.50 23.43
N LYS A 14 -19.02 -25.19 23.70
CA LYS A 14 -20.07 -25.42 22.72
C LYS A 14 -21.26 -24.52 23.06
N CYS A 15 -21.52 -23.54 22.21
CA CYS A 15 -22.63 -22.62 22.41
C CYS A 15 -23.95 -23.31 22.07
N THR A 16 -24.98 -23.08 22.88
CA THR A 16 -26.36 -23.53 22.61
C THR A 16 -27.20 -22.36 22.14
N VAL A 17 -28.12 -22.60 21.20
CA VAL A 17 -29.03 -21.56 20.73
C VAL A 17 -30.02 -21.23 21.85
N PRO A 18 -30.26 -19.94 22.15
CA PRO A 18 -31.24 -19.56 23.17
C PRO A 18 -32.67 -20.01 22.85
N ASP A 19 -33.46 -20.30 23.89
CA ASP A 19 -34.82 -20.86 23.74
C ASP A 19 -35.86 -19.89 23.16
N PHE A 20 -35.57 -18.60 23.11
CA PHE A 20 -36.50 -17.58 22.60
C PHE A 20 -36.64 -17.53 21.07
N TYR A 21 -35.83 -18.30 20.34
CA TYR A 21 -35.93 -18.40 18.88
C TYR A 21 -37.00 -19.42 18.46
N SER A 22 -37.66 -19.20 17.33
CA SER A 22 -38.59 -20.20 16.75
C SER A 22 -37.84 -21.46 16.32
N GLU A 23 -38.53 -22.60 16.27
CA GLU A 23 -37.91 -23.89 15.89
C GLU A 23 -37.26 -23.87 14.49
N ASN A 24 -37.83 -23.12 13.53
CA ASN A 24 -37.24 -22.95 12.21
C ASN A 24 -35.96 -22.09 12.26
N ALA A 25 -35.92 -21.07 13.12
CA ALA A 25 -34.75 -20.23 13.32
C ALA A 25 -33.64 -20.94 14.11
N LYS A 26 -34.00 -21.83 15.06
CA LYS A 26 -33.03 -22.67 15.77
C LYS A 26 -32.26 -23.57 14.81
N LYS A 27 -32.97 -24.28 13.93
CA LYS A 27 -32.35 -25.17 12.92
C LYS A 27 -31.38 -24.43 12.00
N SER A 28 -31.67 -23.18 11.62
CA SER A 28 -30.76 -22.39 10.79
C SER A 28 -29.56 -21.86 11.58
N LEU A 29 -29.77 -21.44 12.84
CA LEU A 29 -28.70 -20.97 13.71
C LEU A 29 -27.72 -22.07 14.11
N GLU A 30 -28.19 -23.29 14.35
CA GLU A 30 -27.33 -24.45 14.65
C GLU A 30 -26.33 -24.76 13.54
N GLN A 31 -26.66 -24.45 12.29
CA GLN A 31 -25.75 -24.63 11.14
C GLN A 31 -24.66 -23.55 11.06
N THR A 32 -24.80 -22.46 11.81
CA THR A 32 -23.86 -21.34 11.73
C THR A 32 -22.53 -21.66 12.42
N PRO A 33 -21.42 -21.01 12.03
CA PRO A 33 -20.10 -21.33 12.57
C PRO A 33 -19.96 -21.17 14.08
N LEU A 34 -20.79 -20.34 14.72
CA LEU A 34 -20.78 -20.08 16.16
C LEU A 34 -21.35 -21.27 16.96
N TYR A 35 -22.44 -21.88 16.50
CA TYR A 35 -23.14 -22.95 17.21
C TYR A 35 -22.75 -24.35 16.72
N ASN A 36 -22.33 -24.48 15.46
CA ASN A 36 -21.91 -25.76 14.88
C ASN A 36 -20.56 -26.24 15.44
N ASN A 37 -19.62 -25.31 15.63
CA ASN A 37 -18.25 -25.64 16.04
C ASN A 37 -18.03 -25.46 17.54
N THR A 38 -17.14 -26.28 18.11
CA THR A 38 -16.59 -25.99 19.43
C THR A 38 -15.63 -24.81 19.34
N SER A 39 -15.90 -23.78 20.12
CA SER A 39 -15.08 -22.57 20.20
C SER A 39 -13.97 -22.76 21.23
N ASP A 40 -12.74 -22.46 20.82
CA ASP A 40 -11.56 -22.43 21.69
C ASP A 40 -11.08 -20.98 21.82
N LEU A 41 -11.00 -20.49 23.06
CA LEU A 41 -10.52 -19.13 23.35
C LEU A 41 -9.06 -18.97 22.93
N GLY A 42 -8.24 -20.03 23.06
CA GLY A 42 -6.85 -20.02 22.62
C GLY A 42 -6.75 -19.75 21.12
N ASN A 43 -7.60 -20.39 20.32
CA ASN A 43 -7.61 -20.22 18.87
C ASN A 43 -7.97 -18.80 18.44
N TRP A 44 -8.89 -18.11 19.17
CA TRP A 44 -9.22 -16.71 18.89
C TRP A 44 -8.04 -15.77 19.20
N VAL A 45 -7.26 -16.04 20.24
CA VAL A 45 -6.01 -15.33 20.55
C VAL A 45 -4.90 -15.64 19.53
N GLY A 46 -5.05 -16.70 18.74
CA GLY A 46 -4.08 -17.16 17.73
C GLY A 46 -3.24 -18.38 18.17
N LEU A 47 -3.55 -18.96 19.32
CA LEU A 47 -2.92 -20.18 19.82
C LEU A 47 -3.70 -21.40 19.32
N ARG A 48 -3.10 -22.17 18.41
CA ARG A 48 -3.71 -23.40 17.90
C ARG A 48 -2.82 -24.59 18.23
N LYS A 49 -3.42 -25.65 18.79
CA LYS A 49 -2.71 -26.92 19.01
C LYS A 49 -2.59 -27.65 17.66
N ASP A 50 -1.38 -27.98 17.25
CA ASP A 50 -1.08 -28.62 15.97
C ASP A 50 -0.23 -29.86 16.28
N ASN A 51 -0.83 -31.04 16.11
CA ASN A 51 -0.28 -32.31 16.58
C ASN A 51 0.68 -32.96 15.57
N GLU A 52 0.71 -32.46 14.33
CA GLU A 52 1.50 -33.05 13.25
C GLU A 52 2.85 -32.33 13.11
N ASP A 53 2.85 -31.05 12.77
CA ASP A 53 4.06 -30.31 12.42
C ASP A 53 4.13 -28.93 13.07
N LEU A 54 4.87 -28.84 14.18
CA LEU A 54 5.14 -27.57 14.84
C LEU A 54 5.87 -26.56 13.93
N LEU A 55 6.78 -27.05 13.09
CA LEU A 55 7.53 -26.22 12.16
C LEU A 55 6.63 -25.57 11.11
N ARG A 56 5.62 -26.29 10.60
CA ARG A 56 4.65 -25.76 9.64
C ARG A 56 3.85 -24.60 10.25
N TYR A 57 3.40 -24.78 11.50
CA TYR A 57 2.69 -23.74 12.24
C TYR A 57 3.56 -22.50 12.54
N LEU A 58 4.84 -22.71 12.89
CA LEU A 58 5.75 -21.60 13.21
C LEU A 58 6.43 -20.97 11.97
N ARG A 59 6.33 -21.60 10.79
CA ARG A 59 7.04 -21.19 9.57
C ARG A 59 6.92 -19.70 9.28
N ASN A 60 5.71 -19.14 9.32
CA ASN A 60 5.48 -17.74 8.99
C ASN A 60 6.16 -16.79 10.00
N ASN A 61 6.13 -17.13 11.29
CA ASN A 61 6.77 -16.35 12.35
C ASN A 61 8.30 -16.45 12.27
N LEU A 62 8.83 -17.63 11.97
CA LEU A 62 10.27 -17.84 11.77
C LEU A 62 10.78 -17.08 10.53
N LEU A 63 10.01 -17.08 9.43
CA LEU A 63 10.33 -16.27 8.25
C LEU A 63 10.31 -14.78 8.55
N MET A 64 9.30 -14.29 9.30
CA MET A 64 9.25 -12.89 9.74
C MET A 64 10.49 -12.54 10.60
N LEU A 65 10.84 -13.39 11.57
CA LEU A 65 12.02 -13.18 12.40
C LEU A 65 13.31 -13.19 11.58
N ALA A 66 13.45 -14.10 10.62
CA ALA A 66 14.59 -14.18 9.73
C ALA A 66 14.71 -12.90 8.87
N LEU A 67 13.60 -12.37 8.35
CA LEU A 67 13.58 -11.12 7.59
C LEU A 67 14.01 -9.92 8.45
N LEU A 68 13.51 -9.80 9.68
CA LEU A 68 13.91 -8.74 10.62
C LEU A 68 15.39 -8.83 10.99
N ALA A 69 15.89 -10.04 11.26
CA ALA A 69 17.31 -10.26 11.53
C ALA A 69 18.17 -9.92 10.30
N PHE A 70 17.71 -10.29 9.11
CA PHE A 70 18.40 -10.02 7.85
C PHE A 70 18.46 -8.52 7.54
N GLU A 71 17.38 -7.77 7.78
CA GLU A 71 17.34 -6.31 7.66
C GLU A 71 18.45 -5.66 8.51
N VAL A 72 18.48 -5.97 9.81
CA VAL A 72 19.50 -5.43 10.74
C VAL A 72 20.91 -5.86 10.31
N THR A 73 21.06 -7.10 9.84
CA THR A 73 22.34 -7.62 9.36
C THR A 73 22.84 -6.84 8.14
N ILE A 74 21.96 -6.54 7.17
CA ILE A 74 22.31 -5.71 6.00
C ILE A 74 22.74 -4.31 6.45
N TYR A 75 21.96 -3.65 7.32
CA TYR A 75 22.30 -2.30 7.80
C TYR A 75 23.66 -2.28 8.51
N ARG A 76 23.93 -3.27 9.36
CA ARG A 76 25.22 -3.41 10.06
C ARG A 76 26.36 -3.71 9.11
N HIS A 77 26.15 -4.59 8.13
CA HIS A 77 27.15 -4.92 7.14
C HIS A 77 27.52 -3.71 6.27
N GLN A 78 26.53 -2.95 5.80
CA GLN A 78 26.75 -1.71 5.04
C GLN A 78 27.51 -0.67 5.87
N LEU A 79 27.15 -0.51 7.16
CA LEU A 79 27.86 0.39 8.06
C LEU A 79 29.32 -0.03 8.25
N TYR A 80 29.57 -1.31 8.51
CA TYR A 80 30.92 -1.85 8.68
C TYR A 80 31.78 -1.63 7.44
N PHE A 81 31.24 -1.93 6.25
CA PHE A 81 31.94 -1.70 4.98
C PHE A 81 32.32 -0.23 4.79
N ARG A 82 31.40 0.71 5.09
CA ARG A 82 31.67 2.14 4.99
C ARG A 82 32.76 2.60 5.96
N LEU A 83 32.70 2.16 7.22
CA LEU A 83 33.70 2.51 8.23
C LEU A 83 35.09 1.99 7.86
N ARG A 84 35.18 0.73 7.42
CA ARG A 84 36.45 0.12 7.03
C ARG A 84 37.10 0.84 5.84
N ASN A 85 36.29 1.27 4.87
CA ASN A 85 36.75 1.94 3.67
C ASN A 85 36.77 3.47 3.79
N LYS A 86 36.50 4.03 4.98
CA LYS A 86 36.41 5.47 5.25
C LYS A 86 35.45 6.22 4.29
N LEU A 87 34.35 5.57 3.90
CA LEU A 87 33.32 6.13 3.02
C LEU A 87 32.27 6.88 3.84
N SER A 88 31.89 8.07 3.39
CA SER A 88 30.77 8.81 3.96
C SER A 88 29.43 8.16 3.61
N PRO A 89 28.37 8.36 4.42
CA PRO A 89 27.02 7.96 4.03
C PRO A 89 26.62 8.66 2.71
N PRO A 90 25.94 7.96 1.78
CA PRO A 90 25.54 8.56 0.51
C PRO A 90 24.51 9.66 0.76
N ALA A 91 24.68 10.79 0.07
CA ALA A 91 23.82 11.97 0.21
C ALA A 91 22.38 11.73 -0.27
N ALA A 92 22.18 10.79 -1.19
CA ALA A 92 20.89 10.34 -1.68
C ALA A 92 20.81 8.81 -1.65
N ARG A 93 19.64 8.25 -1.34
CA ARG A 93 19.41 6.79 -1.33
C ARG A 93 19.16 6.27 -2.75
N ILE A 94 20.18 6.30 -3.58
CA ILE A 94 20.12 5.92 -5.01
C ILE A 94 20.98 4.69 -5.30
N ILE A 95 20.66 3.97 -6.37
CA ILE A 95 21.38 2.76 -6.78
C ILE A 95 22.58 3.18 -7.64
N PHE A 96 22.32 3.87 -8.76
CA PHE A 96 23.36 4.33 -9.68
C PHE A 96 23.77 5.77 -9.37
N HIS A 97 25.00 5.97 -8.90
CA HIS A 97 25.48 7.30 -8.49
C HIS A 97 25.93 8.16 -9.69
N ASP A 98 26.27 7.52 -10.81
CA ASP A 98 26.79 8.17 -12.02
C ASP A 98 25.70 8.89 -12.86
N VAL A 99 24.43 8.75 -12.48
CA VAL A 99 23.29 9.23 -13.29
C VAL A 99 22.51 10.30 -12.53
N THR A 100 22.52 11.49 -13.10
CA THR A 100 21.82 12.69 -12.65
C THR A 100 20.80 13.13 -13.70
N ARG A 101 19.98 14.15 -13.39
CA ARG A 101 19.02 14.73 -14.33
C ARG A 101 19.64 15.18 -15.67
N GLN A 102 20.89 15.61 -15.67
CA GLN A 102 21.60 16.05 -16.88
C GLN A 102 21.92 14.88 -17.83
N HIS A 103 22.10 13.68 -17.28
CA HIS A 103 22.41 12.47 -18.06
C HIS A 103 21.18 11.80 -18.67
N LEU A 104 19.98 12.32 -18.39
CA LEU A 104 18.71 11.76 -18.85
C LEU A 104 18.58 11.77 -20.39
N ASP A 105 19.06 12.84 -21.02
CA ASP A 105 18.85 13.12 -22.44
C ASP A 105 20.01 12.62 -23.34
N ILE A 106 21.03 11.97 -22.75
CA ILE A 106 22.25 11.53 -23.47
C ILE A 106 22.04 10.19 -24.18
N GLY A 107 21.23 9.29 -23.63
CA GLY A 107 21.00 7.97 -24.23
C GLY A 107 20.02 7.10 -23.45
N ILE A 108 19.51 6.05 -24.09
CA ILE A 108 18.45 5.18 -23.55
C ILE A 108 18.91 4.45 -22.26
N VAL A 109 20.17 4.01 -22.19
CA VAL A 109 20.71 3.33 -21.01
C VAL A 109 20.76 4.27 -19.80
N SER A 110 21.19 5.52 -20.00
CA SER A 110 21.22 6.54 -18.94
C SER A 110 19.79 6.94 -18.53
N PHE A 111 18.86 7.01 -19.48
CA PHE A 111 17.44 7.20 -19.20
C PHE A 111 16.87 6.09 -18.30
N VAL A 112 17.12 4.81 -18.63
CA VAL A 112 16.63 3.68 -17.81
C VAL A 112 17.25 3.70 -16.41
N LYS A 113 18.56 3.95 -16.29
CA LYS A 113 19.22 4.07 -14.98
C LYS A 113 18.63 5.22 -14.15
N TYR A 114 18.35 6.36 -14.77
CA TYR A 114 17.68 7.49 -14.13
C TYR A 114 16.27 7.10 -13.66
N PHE A 115 15.50 6.44 -14.53
CA PHE A 115 14.14 6.01 -14.23
C PHE A 115 14.13 5.03 -13.04
N VAL A 116 15.00 4.04 -13.01
CA VAL A 116 15.12 3.10 -11.87
C VAL A 116 15.42 3.83 -10.56
N ASN A 117 16.27 4.86 -10.58
CA ASN A 117 16.60 5.64 -9.38
C ASN A 117 15.45 6.56 -8.93
N TYR A 118 14.76 7.23 -9.86
CA TYR A 118 13.87 8.35 -9.56
C TYR A 118 12.42 8.16 -10.03
N PHE A 119 12.01 6.94 -10.38
CA PHE A 119 10.65 6.64 -10.84
C PHE A 119 9.61 7.12 -9.83
N PHE A 120 9.71 6.66 -8.59
CA PHE A 120 8.76 7.02 -7.54
C PHE A 120 8.90 8.50 -7.13
N TYR A 121 10.10 9.08 -7.23
CA TYR A 121 10.30 10.52 -7.01
C TYR A 121 9.53 11.38 -8.03
N LYS A 122 9.48 10.99 -9.31
CA LYS A 122 8.75 11.74 -10.35
C LYS A 122 7.25 11.42 -10.37
N PHE A 123 6.89 10.16 -10.22
CA PHE A 123 5.52 9.66 -10.44
C PHE A 123 4.79 9.15 -9.20
N GLY A 124 5.31 9.41 -8.01
CA GLY A 124 4.78 8.79 -6.80
C GLY A 124 3.35 9.21 -6.49
N LEU A 125 2.96 10.46 -6.76
CA LEU A 125 1.58 10.93 -6.57
C LEU A 125 0.62 10.24 -7.54
N GLU A 126 0.97 10.18 -8.83
CA GLU A 126 0.18 9.53 -9.87
C GLU A 126 0.03 8.03 -9.58
N THR A 127 1.11 7.40 -9.14
CA THR A 127 1.11 5.98 -8.72
C THR A 127 0.21 5.78 -7.51
N CYS A 128 0.27 6.66 -6.51
CA CYS A 128 -0.63 6.62 -5.35
C CYS A 128 -2.10 6.79 -5.76
N LEU A 129 -2.43 7.74 -6.65
CA LEU A 129 -3.80 7.94 -7.12
C LEU A 129 -4.32 6.70 -7.87
N LEU A 130 -3.51 6.10 -8.74
CA LEU A 130 -3.85 4.85 -9.43
C LEU A 130 -4.09 3.70 -8.46
N LEU A 131 -3.26 3.59 -7.41
CA LEU A 131 -3.44 2.59 -6.36
C LEU A 131 -4.73 2.81 -5.57
N VAL A 132 -5.10 4.05 -5.24
CA VAL A 132 -6.39 4.34 -4.56
C VAL A 132 -7.56 3.91 -5.43
N VAL A 133 -7.55 4.26 -6.72
CA VAL A 133 -8.62 3.86 -7.65
C VAL A 133 -8.69 2.33 -7.77
N ASN A 134 -7.54 1.64 -7.78
CA ASN A 134 -7.51 0.18 -7.78
C ASN A 134 -8.11 -0.41 -6.48
N VAL A 135 -7.77 0.13 -5.30
CA VAL A 135 -8.37 -0.28 -4.01
C VAL A 135 -9.89 -0.13 -4.04
N ILE A 136 -10.38 1.01 -4.54
CA ILE A 136 -11.83 1.28 -4.66
C ILE A 136 -12.49 0.24 -5.57
N GLY A 137 -11.90 -0.03 -6.73
CA GLY A 137 -12.45 -0.96 -7.72
C GLY A 137 -12.40 -2.44 -7.30
N GLN A 138 -11.40 -2.84 -6.51
CA GLN A 138 -11.28 -4.23 -6.05
C GLN A 138 -12.20 -4.54 -4.86
N ARG A 139 -12.38 -3.58 -3.93
CA ARG A 139 -13.18 -3.80 -2.71
C ARG A 139 -14.67 -3.63 -2.92
N MET A 140 -15.09 -2.54 -3.59
CA MET A 140 -16.51 -2.19 -3.84
C MET A 140 -17.41 -2.26 -2.58
N ASP A 141 -16.86 -1.91 -1.41
CA ASP A 141 -17.51 -1.96 -0.09
C ASP A 141 -17.68 -0.56 0.53
N PHE A 142 -18.20 -0.50 1.75
CA PHE A 142 -18.33 0.77 2.49
C PHE A 142 -16.98 1.48 2.73
N TYR A 143 -15.90 0.73 2.97
CA TYR A 143 -14.57 1.32 3.14
C TYR A 143 -14.03 1.90 1.83
N ALA A 144 -14.34 1.29 0.67
CA ALA A 144 -14.04 1.86 -0.64
C ALA A 144 -14.71 3.22 -0.85
N MET A 145 -15.95 3.40 -0.37
CA MET A 145 -16.62 4.71 -0.39
C MET A 145 -15.86 5.75 0.45
N LEU A 146 -15.37 5.38 1.64
CA LEU A 146 -14.55 6.27 2.47
C LEU A 146 -13.21 6.61 1.79
N HIS A 147 -12.56 5.65 1.11
CA HIS A 147 -11.38 5.92 0.29
C HIS A 147 -11.69 6.88 -0.87
N ALA A 148 -12.84 6.74 -1.52
CA ALA A 148 -13.28 7.63 -2.59
C ALA A 148 -13.51 9.07 -2.08
N PHE A 149 -14.16 9.23 -0.92
CA PHE A 149 -14.32 10.56 -0.31
C PHE A 149 -12.98 11.20 0.05
N ALA A 150 -12.06 10.42 0.63
CA ALA A 150 -10.71 10.89 0.94
C ALA A 150 -9.94 11.28 -0.34
N LEU A 151 -10.08 10.50 -1.41
CA LEU A 151 -9.50 10.81 -2.73
C LEU A 151 -10.03 12.13 -3.28
N ILE A 152 -11.36 12.34 -3.27
CA ILE A 152 -11.99 13.59 -3.72
C ILE A 152 -11.48 14.77 -2.89
N ALA A 153 -11.38 14.63 -1.56
CA ALA A 153 -10.89 15.68 -0.68
C ALA A 153 -9.43 16.08 -1.00
N VAL A 154 -8.57 15.10 -1.34
CA VAL A 154 -7.19 15.34 -1.78
C VAL A 154 -7.18 16.00 -3.17
N MET A 155 -7.92 15.46 -4.14
CA MET A 155 -7.97 15.94 -5.53
C MET A 155 -8.61 17.32 -5.67
N HIS A 156 -9.45 17.74 -4.72
CA HIS A 156 -10.01 19.09 -4.70
C HIS A 156 -8.90 20.17 -4.66
N ARG A 157 -7.73 19.83 -4.12
CA ARG A 157 -6.53 20.67 -4.18
C ARG A 157 -5.79 20.38 -5.49
N ARG A 158 -5.86 21.30 -6.45
CA ARG A 158 -5.24 21.12 -7.78
C ARG A 158 -3.71 21.32 -7.82
N ARG A 159 -3.11 21.93 -6.80
CA ARG A 159 -1.66 22.23 -6.76
C ARG A 159 -0.92 21.21 -5.90
N ARG A 160 0.19 20.66 -6.41
CA ARG A 160 1.08 19.70 -5.73
C ARG A 160 1.51 20.18 -4.34
N LYS A 161 1.89 21.45 -4.21
CA LYS A 161 2.29 22.02 -2.91
C LYS A 161 1.16 22.00 -1.88
N ALA A 162 -0.08 22.27 -2.31
CA ALA A 162 -1.24 22.22 -1.42
C ALA A 162 -1.62 20.78 -1.04
N ILE A 163 -1.43 19.81 -1.96
CA ILE A 163 -1.60 18.38 -1.66
C ILE A 163 -0.57 17.93 -0.62
N ALA A 164 0.69 18.34 -0.76
CA ALA A 164 1.77 17.97 0.15
C ALA A 164 1.49 18.39 1.61
N GLU A 165 0.89 19.57 1.82
CA GLU A 165 0.52 20.06 3.16
C GLU A 165 -0.53 19.18 3.86
N ILE A 166 -1.53 18.69 3.13
CA ILE A 166 -2.60 17.85 3.69
C ILE A 166 -2.24 16.36 3.71
N TRP A 167 -1.20 15.94 2.98
CA TRP A 167 -0.85 14.54 2.76
C TRP A 167 -0.57 13.77 4.06
N SER A 168 0.01 14.43 5.07
CA SER A 168 0.23 13.83 6.39
C SER A 168 -1.10 13.43 7.06
N LYS A 169 -2.14 14.26 6.93
CA LYS A 169 -3.50 13.95 7.44
C LYS A 169 -4.11 12.78 6.68
N TYR A 170 -3.88 12.70 5.37
CA TYR A 170 -4.32 11.57 4.54
C TYR A 170 -3.63 10.26 4.96
N CYS A 171 -2.32 10.26 5.18
CA CYS A 171 -1.60 9.08 5.69
C CYS A 171 -2.12 8.63 7.05
N PHE A 172 -2.41 9.57 7.96
CA PHE A 172 -3.00 9.27 9.26
C PHE A 172 -4.40 8.66 9.13
N PHE A 173 -5.23 9.18 8.22
CA PHE A 173 -6.54 8.61 7.91
C PHE A 173 -6.42 7.17 7.40
N LEU A 174 -5.52 6.89 6.45
CA LEU A 174 -5.28 5.55 5.94
C LEU A 174 -4.82 4.57 7.04
N ALA A 175 -3.89 5.01 7.91
CA ALA A 175 -3.42 4.18 9.02
C ALA A 175 -4.54 3.88 10.02
N SER A 176 -5.33 4.89 10.37
CA SER A 176 -6.48 4.74 11.29
C SER A 176 -7.53 3.79 10.70
N MET A 177 -7.86 3.94 9.42
CA MET A 177 -8.78 3.06 8.70
C MET A 177 -8.30 1.61 8.70
N LEU A 178 -7.02 1.37 8.36
CA LEU A 178 -6.44 0.03 8.37
C LEU A 178 -6.52 -0.61 9.76
N THR A 179 -6.25 0.16 10.83
CA THR A 179 -6.37 -0.35 12.20
C THR A 179 -7.81 -0.74 12.55
N VAL A 180 -8.79 0.10 12.20
CA VAL A 180 -10.20 -0.19 12.46
C VAL A 180 -10.64 -1.43 11.70
N GLN A 181 -10.29 -1.54 10.42
CA GLN A 181 -10.61 -2.73 9.62
C GLN A 181 -9.97 -4.01 10.18
N TYR A 182 -8.76 -3.93 10.71
CA TYR A 182 -8.11 -5.07 11.36
C TYR A 182 -8.87 -5.51 12.62
N PHE A 183 -9.30 -4.56 13.47
CA PHE A 183 -10.16 -4.87 14.61
C PHE A 183 -11.50 -5.48 14.20
N VAL A 184 -12.09 -5.00 13.11
CA VAL A 184 -13.29 -5.61 12.52
C VAL A 184 -13.02 -7.05 12.08
N CYS A 185 -11.87 -7.34 11.46
CA CYS A 185 -11.55 -8.71 11.07
C CYS A 185 -11.36 -9.66 12.26
N ILE A 186 -10.89 -9.16 13.41
CA ILE A 186 -10.74 -9.95 14.64
C ILE A 186 -12.11 -10.33 15.23
N GLY A 187 -13.05 -9.39 15.25
CA GLY A 187 -14.37 -9.59 15.83
C GLY A 187 -14.35 -9.89 17.34
N ILE A 188 -15.46 -10.45 17.85
CA ILE A 188 -15.62 -10.81 19.26
C ILE A 188 -15.24 -12.29 19.47
N PRO A 189 -14.76 -12.67 20.66
CA PRO A 189 -14.41 -14.06 20.93
C PRO A 189 -15.64 -14.97 20.81
N PRO A 190 -15.61 -16.03 19.99
CA PRO A 190 -16.75 -16.92 19.80
C PRO A 190 -17.10 -17.71 21.07
N ALA A 191 -16.14 -17.86 22.00
CA ALA A 191 -16.35 -18.47 23.31
C ALA A 191 -17.34 -17.69 24.20
N ALA A 192 -17.61 -16.42 23.90
CA ALA A 192 -18.61 -15.63 24.64
C ALA A 192 -20.06 -16.05 24.34
N CYS A 193 -20.30 -16.89 23.33
CA CYS A 193 -21.63 -17.37 22.92
C CYS A 193 -22.69 -16.28 22.76
N LYS A 194 -22.26 -15.10 22.30
CA LYS A 194 -23.12 -13.97 21.96
C LYS A 194 -23.01 -13.69 20.48
N ASP A 195 -24.15 -13.62 19.81
CA ASP A 195 -24.21 -13.23 18.41
C ASP A 195 -24.22 -11.70 18.27
N TYR A 196 -23.98 -11.22 17.05
CA TYR A 196 -23.93 -9.79 16.76
C TYR A 196 -25.34 -9.15 16.70
N PRO A 197 -25.49 -7.86 17.08
CA PRO A 197 -26.79 -7.20 17.12
C PRO A 197 -27.57 -7.20 15.81
N TRP A 198 -26.89 -7.16 14.66
CA TRP A 198 -27.53 -7.22 13.33
C TRP A 198 -28.05 -8.61 12.94
N ARG A 199 -27.81 -9.64 13.74
CA ARG A 199 -28.38 -11.00 13.58
C ARG A 199 -29.48 -11.32 14.59
N PHE A 200 -29.82 -10.39 15.48
CA PHE A 200 -30.92 -10.57 16.43
C PHE A 200 -32.26 -10.74 15.69
N PRO A 201 -33.24 -11.42 16.30
CA PRO A 201 -34.51 -11.75 15.64
C PRO A 201 -35.32 -10.51 15.19
N ASN A 202 -35.06 -9.35 15.81
CA ASN A 202 -35.69 -8.08 15.46
C ASN A 202 -34.95 -7.32 14.33
N SER A 203 -33.79 -7.81 13.89
CA SER A 203 -33.01 -7.18 12.81
C SER A 203 -33.51 -7.63 11.44
N THR A 204 -33.71 -6.67 10.55
CA THR A 204 -34.06 -6.90 9.13
C THR A 204 -32.83 -6.89 8.22
N THR A 205 -31.62 -6.89 8.80
CA THR A 205 -30.38 -6.72 8.02
C THR A 205 -30.03 -8.00 7.26
N GLY A 206 -30.11 -7.96 5.94
CA GLY A 206 -29.73 -9.07 5.08
C GLY A 206 -28.21 -9.30 5.03
N SER A 207 -27.78 -10.55 4.77
CA SER A 207 -26.37 -10.93 4.66
C SER A 207 -25.56 -10.13 3.63
N ASN A 208 -26.20 -9.69 2.54
CA ASN A 208 -25.55 -8.86 1.51
C ASN A 208 -25.17 -7.47 2.04
N VAL A 209 -26.02 -6.88 2.87
CA VAL A 209 -25.77 -5.56 3.49
C VAL A 209 -24.63 -5.66 4.49
N ILE A 210 -24.63 -6.71 5.32
CA ILE A 210 -23.54 -7.01 6.28
C ILE A 210 -22.20 -7.14 5.54
N LYS A 211 -22.18 -7.92 4.45
CA LYS A 211 -20.99 -8.11 3.62
C LYS A 211 -20.50 -6.78 3.01
N TRP A 212 -21.42 -5.96 2.49
CA TRP A 212 -21.08 -4.67 1.88
C TRP A 212 -20.60 -3.63 2.90
N LEU A 213 -21.18 -3.61 4.10
CA LEU A 213 -20.76 -2.71 5.18
C LEU A 213 -19.41 -3.13 5.79
N TYR A 214 -18.95 -4.36 5.52
CA TYR A 214 -17.72 -4.95 6.04
C TYR A 214 -17.67 -4.88 7.57
N VAL A 215 -18.70 -5.42 8.22
CA VAL A 215 -18.83 -5.54 9.69
C VAL A 215 -18.53 -6.96 10.16
N PRO A 216 -18.16 -7.17 11.44
CA PRO A 216 -17.68 -8.47 11.88
C PRO A 216 -18.81 -9.49 12.05
N ASP A 217 -18.91 -10.53 11.22
CA ASP A 217 -19.98 -11.53 11.35
C ASP A 217 -19.43 -12.95 11.43
N PHE A 218 -20.08 -13.83 12.20
CA PHE A 218 -19.66 -15.23 12.29
C PHE A 218 -19.99 -16.02 11.03
N GLN A 219 -21.12 -15.71 10.39
CA GLN A 219 -21.56 -16.38 9.14
C GLN A 219 -20.85 -15.79 7.92
N MET A 220 -20.91 -14.47 7.75
CA MET A 220 -20.28 -13.73 6.65
C MET A 220 -19.00 -13.06 7.12
N LYS A 221 -17.96 -13.84 7.40
CA LYS A 221 -16.67 -13.31 7.87
C LYS A 221 -16.09 -12.30 6.86
N PRO A 222 -15.66 -11.11 7.32
CA PRO A 222 -14.98 -10.16 6.45
C PRO A 222 -13.69 -10.77 5.91
N ASN A 223 -13.44 -10.57 4.61
CA ASN A 223 -12.27 -11.14 3.97
C ASN A 223 -11.00 -10.35 4.34
N PRO A 224 -10.02 -10.94 5.06
CA PRO A 224 -8.83 -10.22 5.51
C PRO A 224 -7.85 -9.90 4.38
N TYR A 225 -7.96 -10.56 3.21
CA TYR A 225 -7.06 -10.28 2.08
C TYR A 225 -7.20 -8.85 1.56
N PHE A 226 -8.35 -8.20 1.77
CA PHE A 226 -8.53 -6.81 1.36
C PHE A 226 -7.59 -5.85 2.10
N LEU A 227 -7.18 -6.17 3.34
CA LEU A 227 -6.25 -5.34 4.11
C LEU A 227 -4.87 -5.26 3.47
N VAL A 228 -4.50 -6.24 2.63
CA VAL A 228 -3.23 -6.20 1.88
C VAL A 228 -3.23 -5.04 0.89
N TYR A 229 -4.34 -4.77 0.22
CA TYR A 229 -4.44 -3.65 -0.72
C TYR A 229 -4.33 -2.30 0.01
N ASP A 230 -4.98 -2.17 1.16
CA ASP A 230 -4.93 -0.96 1.98
C ASP A 230 -3.54 -0.75 2.59
N PHE A 231 -2.86 -1.85 2.98
CA PHE A 231 -1.47 -1.80 3.42
C PHE A 231 -0.53 -1.34 2.31
N MET A 232 -0.68 -1.86 1.09
CA MET A 232 0.13 -1.42 -0.06
C MET A 232 -0.13 0.05 -0.40
N LEU A 233 -1.39 0.50 -0.30
CA LEU A 233 -1.74 1.91 -0.46
C LEU A 233 -1.08 2.77 0.62
N LEU A 234 -1.17 2.38 1.89
CA LEU A 234 -0.54 3.10 3.00
C LEU A 234 0.99 3.14 2.84
N LEU A 235 1.61 2.05 2.43
CA LEU A 235 3.04 1.98 2.15
C LEU A 235 3.41 3.00 1.06
N CYS A 236 2.73 2.99 -0.08
CA CYS A 236 3.00 3.94 -1.16
C CYS A 236 2.73 5.39 -0.72
N ALA A 237 1.66 5.66 0.01
CA ALA A 237 1.36 6.99 0.54
C ALA A 237 2.43 7.47 1.53
N SER A 238 2.97 6.58 2.37
CA SER A 238 4.06 6.91 3.30
C SER A 238 5.37 7.22 2.58
N LEU A 239 5.69 6.48 1.51
CA LEU A 239 6.83 6.78 0.66
C LEU A 239 6.64 8.12 -0.06
N GLN A 240 5.42 8.41 -0.54
CA GLN A 240 5.11 9.68 -1.20
C GLN A 240 5.22 10.85 -0.23
N ARG A 241 4.85 10.65 1.04
CA ARG A 241 5.06 11.64 2.10
C ARG A 241 6.56 11.96 2.25
N GLN A 242 7.40 10.94 2.31
CA GLN A 242 8.85 11.13 2.40
C GLN A 242 9.39 11.89 1.18
N ILE A 243 8.89 11.60 -0.02
CA ILE A 243 9.26 12.33 -1.23
C ILE A 243 8.91 13.82 -1.13
N PHE A 244 7.71 14.17 -0.66
CA PHE A 244 7.36 15.58 -0.47
C PHE A 244 8.29 16.32 0.50
N GLU A 245 8.80 15.63 1.52
CA GLU A 245 9.80 16.18 2.44
C GLU A 245 11.18 16.31 1.76
N ASP A 246 11.58 15.31 0.97
CA ASP A 246 12.88 15.26 0.28
C ASP A 246 12.97 16.21 -0.93
N GLU A 247 11.88 16.48 -1.64
CA GLU A 247 11.79 17.42 -2.78
C GLU A 247 12.21 18.84 -2.42
N ASN A 248 12.02 19.24 -1.15
CA ASN A 248 12.40 20.58 -0.70
C ASN A 248 13.92 20.72 -0.49
N LYS A 249 14.67 19.62 -0.39
CA LYS A 249 16.12 19.64 -0.15
C LYS A 249 16.87 20.02 -1.42
N ALA A 250 17.70 21.06 -1.34
CA ALA A 250 18.45 21.58 -2.50
C ALA A 250 19.37 20.52 -3.14
N ALA A 251 20.05 19.70 -2.33
CA ALA A 251 20.92 18.63 -2.81
C ALA A 251 20.17 17.60 -3.67
N VAL A 252 18.93 17.25 -3.29
CA VAL A 252 18.09 16.31 -4.05
C VAL A 252 17.61 16.95 -5.35
N ARG A 253 17.19 18.22 -5.33
CA ARG A 253 16.77 18.95 -6.54
C ARG A 253 17.87 19.05 -7.58
N ILE A 254 19.13 19.23 -7.18
CA ILE A 254 20.26 19.28 -8.13
C ILE A 254 20.46 17.91 -8.80
N MET A 255 20.32 16.80 -8.07
CA MET A 255 20.56 15.46 -8.60
C MET A 255 19.37 14.92 -9.42
N ALA A 256 18.17 15.02 -8.86
CA ALA A 256 16.92 14.44 -9.40
C ALA A 256 16.11 15.42 -10.26
N GLY A 257 16.52 16.69 -10.30
CA GLY A 257 15.79 17.77 -10.95
C GLY A 257 14.59 18.26 -10.16
N ASP A 258 14.07 19.42 -10.58
CA ASP A 258 12.91 20.03 -9.96
C ASP A 258 11.61 19.26 -10.26
N ASN A 259 10.68 19.29 -9.30
CA ASN A 259 9.37 18.65 -9.33
C ASN A 259 8.22 19.66 -9.16
N VAL A 260 8.53 20.95 -9.20
CA VAL A 260 7.55 22.02 -9.08
C VAL A 260 6.77 22.17 -10.40
N GLU A 261 5.45 22.39 -10.26
CA GLU A 261 4.57 22.71 -11.39
C GLU A 261 5.01 24.01 -12.08
N ILE A 262 5.04 23.99 -13.41
CA ILE A 262 5.34 25.17 -14.23
C ILE A 262 4.09 26.06 -14.30
N CYS A 263 4.29 27.39 -14.40
CA CYS A 263 3.18 28.34 -14.52
C CYS A 263 2.32 28.02 -15.76
N ARG A 264 0.99 28.05 -15.61
CA ARG A 264 0.05 27.69 -16.68
C ARG A 264 -0.10 28.74 -17.78
N ASP A 265 0.30 29.98 -17.51
CA ASP A 265 0.06 31.12 -18.40
C ASP A 265 1.30 31.50 -19.24
N LEU A 266 2.17 30.53 -19.54
CA LEU A 266 3.41 30.78 -20.29
C LEU A 266 3.21 30.53 -21.80
N ASP A 267 3.44 31.56 -22.59
CA ASP A 267 3.48 31.44 -24.05
C ASP A 267 4.70 30.65 -24.51
N ALA A 268 4.48 29.60 -25.32
CA ALA A 268 5.53 28.71 -25.80
C ALA A 268 6.63 29.43 -26.61
N ALA A 269 6.27 30.49 -27.34
CA ALA A 269 7.21 31.26 -28.16
C ALA A 269 8.21 32.06 -27.31
N SER A 270 7.73 32.74 -26.26
CA SER A 270 8.59 33.53 -25.36
C SER A 270 9.36 32.66 -24.37
N PHE A 271 8.81 31.50 -24.00
CA PHE A 271 9.45 30.57 -23.06
C PHE A 271 10.45 29.60 -23.69
N SER A 272 10.42 29.41 -25.02
CA SER A 272 11.34 28.51 -25.73
C SER A 272 12.83 28.82 -25.48
N VAL A 273 13.18 30.09 -25.30
CA VAL A 273 14.55 30.57 -24.99
C VAL A 273 14.97 30.25 -23.55
N HIS A 274 14.00 30.15 -22.64
CA HIS A 274 14.23 29.94 -21.21
C HIS A 274 14.02 28.47 -20.80
N ASN A 275 13.63 27.60 -21.73
CA ASN A 275 13.40 26.19 -21.47
C ASN A 275 14.74 25.45 -21.32
N PRO A 276 15.05 24.86 -20.16
CA PRO A 276 16.30 24.13 -19.94
C PRO A 276 16.37 22.80 -20.71
N VAL A 277 15.27 22.35 -21.33
CA VAL A 277 15.23 21.11 -22.11
C VAL A 277 15.65 21.39 -23.55
N PRO A 278 16.65 20.67 -24.09
CA PRO A 278 17.09 20.84 -25.47
C PRO A 278 16.01 20.42 -26.48
N ASP A 279 16.03 21.02 -27.66
CA ASP A 279 15.05 20.72 -28.71
C ASP A 279 15.21 19.29 -29.24
N PHE A 280 14.17 18.50 -29.04
CA PHE A 280 14.07 17.09 -29.42
C PHE A 280 13.24 16.85 -30.69
N ILE A 281 12.65 17.90 -31.30
CA ILE A 281 11.76 17.77 -32.47
C ILE A 281 12.52 17.17 -33.66
N HIS A 282 13.80 17.53 -33.80
CA HIS A 282 14.63 17.13 -34.93
C HIS A 282 15.30 15.75 -34.78
N CYS A 283 15.02 14.98 -33.71
CA CYS A 283 15.46 13.59 -33.52
C CYS A 283 16.94 13.30 -33.85
N ARG A 284 17.85 14.27 -33.66
CA ARG A 284 19.27 14.17 -34.06
C ARG A 284 20.07 13.11 -33.29
N PHE A 285 19.55 12.61 -32.17
CA PHE A 285 20.26 11.69 -31.27
C PHE A 285 20.25 10.22 -31.74
N LEU A 286 19.31 9.82 -32.61
CA LEU A 286 19.19 8.43 -33.08
C LEU A 286 19.96 8.16 -34.39
N GLN A 287 20.57 9.18 -35.00
CA GLN A 287 21.21 9.03 -36.30
C GLN A 287 22.59 8.33 -36.21
N ASN A 288 23.17 8.19 -35.02
CA ASN A 288 24.47 7.53 -34.81
C ASN A 288 24.36 6.06 -34.31
N ASP A 289 23.17 5.57 -33.95
CA ASP A 289 23.01 4.24 -33.31
C ASP A 289 22.45 3.15 -34.25
N GLY A 290 22.49 3.35 -35.57
CA GLY A 290 22.31 2.26 -36.56
C GLY A 290 20.94 1.55 -36.58
N PHE A 291 19.93 2.05 -35.87
CA PHE A 291 18.56 1.50 -35.95
C PHE A 291 17.77 2.16 -37.08
N GLY A 292 17.54 1.40 -38.15
CA GLY A 292 16.78 1.82 -39.32
C GLY A 292 15.34 2.24 -38.99
N GLN A 293 15.04 3.52 -39.23
CA GLN A 293 13.82 4.17 -39.77
C GLN A 293 12.39 3.63 -39.53
N LYS A 294 12.10 2.62 -38.70
CA LYS A 294 10.73 2.06 -38.61
C LYS A 294 10.04 2.07 -37.25
N LEU A 295 10.60 2.79 -36.29
CA LEU A 295 9.87 3.27 -35.12
C LEU A 295 10.27 4.74 -34.95
N ARG A 296 9.30 5.66 -34.87
CA ARG A 296 9.55 6.98 -34.29
C ARG A 296 9.30 6.88 -32.78
N PRO A 297 10.25 6.43 -31.94
CA PRO A 297 10.18 6.82 -30.56
C PRO A 297 10.59 8.29 -30.55
N LYS A 298 9.63 9.19 -30.34
CA LYS A 298 9.95 10.48 -29.74
C LYS A 298 10.86 10.19 -28.55
N SER A 299 11.90 11.01 -28.32
CA SER A 299 12.84 10.87 -27.20
C SER A 299 12.10 10.34 -25.96
N PRO A 300 12.66 9.39 -25.18
CA PRO A 300 11.96 8.80 -24.03
C PRO A 300 11.51 9.87 -23.00
N ALA A 301 12.09 11.07 -23.01
CA ALA A 301 11.58 12.23 -22.28
C ALA A 301 10.18 12.68 -22.75
N VAL A 302 9.88 12.56 -24.04
CA VAL A 302 8.65 13.00 -24.72
C VAL A 302 7.49 12.02 -24.56
N ILE A 303 7.73 10.77 -24.15
CA ILE A 303 6.63 9.86 -23.76
C ILE A 303 5.95 10.34 -22.46
N LEU A 304 6.60 11.26 -21.75
CA LEU A 304 6.28 11.65 -20.39
C LEU A 304 5.80 13.11 -20.26
N VAL A 305 6.24 13.98 -21.17
CA VAL A 305 5.79 15.38 -21.27
C VAL A 305 4.27 15.57 -21.48
N PRO A 306 3.51 14.69 -22.18
CA PRO A 306 2.07 14.90 -22.32
C PRO A 306 1.28 14.61 -21.04
N LEU A 307 1.86 13.91 -20.05
CA LEU A 307 1.21 13.66 -18.75
C LEU A 307 1.38 14.81 -17.76
N LEU A 308 2.27 15.77 -18.05
CA LEU A 308 2.57 16.94 -17.21
C LEU A 308 1.84 18.22 -17.66
N GLY A 309 0.98 18.14 -18.68
CA GLY A 309 0.39 19.30 -19.35
C GLY A 309 -1.13 19.26 -19.56
N SER A 310 -1.86 18.37 -18.89
CA SER A 310 -3.32 18.38 -18.90
C SER A 310 -3.89 17.73 -17.65
N HIS A 311 -3.95 18.48 -16.55
CA HIS A 311 -5.14 18.71 -15.74
C HIS A 311 -4.84 19.68 -14.62
#